data_AF-A0A954QH68-F1
#
_entry.id   AF-A0A954QH68-F1
#
_cell.length_a   1.000
_cell.length_b   1.000
_cell.length_c   1.000
_cell.angle_alpha   90.00
_cell.angle_beta   90.00
_cell.angle_gamma   90.00
#
_symmetry.space_group_name_H-M   'P 1'
#
loop_
_entity.id
_entity.type
_entity.pdbx_description
1 polymer ?
#
loop_
_entity_poly.entity_id
_entity_poly.type
_entity_poly.pdbx_seq_one_letter_code
_entity_poly.pdbx_strand_id
1 'polypeptide(L)'
;MAHMMKTLNAGPRSLFATIVMAQVAILMPGLAASSSAQTPAVQRAAPANGHYVGLTKCAACHFQYYENWKSSPHGKAFDILPVKYRADASCLKCHLTGHDAAAEAPVAAHQTGVSCEACHGPGSEHANLALSFVGQEKLLSEDALKALREKIQKTSLNQCIKCHTSMAHKPHPLFERDARTPAPAGR
;
A
#
# COMPACT_ATOMS: atom_id res chain seq x y z
N MET A 1 76.50 -7.81 -9.83
CA MET A 1 76.80 -6.50 -9.24
C MET A 1 75.45 -5.83 -8.94
N ALA A 2 74.89 -6.06 -7.76
CA ALA A 2 75.11 -5.31 -6.52
C ALA A 2 74.09 -4.15 -6.37
N HIS A 3 73.17 -4.34 -5.42
CA HIS A 3 72.54 -3.37 -4.52
C HIS A 3 71.91 -2.07 -5.07
N MET A 4 70.65 -1.80 -4.73
CA MET A 4 70.32 -1.07 -3.48
C MET A 4 68.81 -0.86 -3.32
N MET A 5 68.28 -1.35 -2.21
CA MET A 5 67.03 -0.92 -1.57
C MET A 5 67.22 0.48 -0.97
N LYS A 6 66.18 1.33 -0.99
CA LYS A 6 65.97 2.47 -0.06
C LYS A 6 64.46 2.79 -0.03
N THR A 7 63.71 2.14 0.86
CA THR A 7 63.26 2.64 2.19
C THR A 7 62.14 3.68 2.11
N LEU A 8 60.91 3.19 2.35
CA LEU A 8 59.74 3.98 2.74
C LEU A 8 59.99 4.55 4.13
N ASN A 9 59.88 5.88 4.27
CA ASN A 9 60.02 6.57 5.56
C ASN A 9 58.65 6.63 6.24
N ALA A 10 58.47 5.82 7.29
CA ALA A 10 57.32 5.86 8.17
C ALA A 10 57.52 6.96 9.22
N GLY A 11 56.73 8.02 9.12
CA GLY A 11 56.64 9.07 10.15
C GLY A 11 56.04 8.52 11.46
N PRO A 12 56.41 9.11 12.61
CA PRO A 12 56.12 8.57 13.93
C PRO A 12 54.62 8.54 14.22
N ARG A 13 54.12 7.33 14.46
CA ARG A 13 52.79 7.06 15.02
C ARG A 13 52.74 7.66 16.42
N SER A 14 51.98 8.74 16.55
CA SER A 14 51.78 9.44 17.82
C SER A 14 51.13 8.51 18.84
N LEU A 15 51.93 8.13 19.83
CA LEU A 15 51.57 7.40 21.03
C LEU A 15 50.72 8.30 21.94
N PHE A 16 49.42 8.43 21.65
CA PHE A 16 48.43 8.96 22.59
C PHE A 16 47.26 7.97 22.74
N ALA A 17 47.60 6.69 22.83
CA ALA A 17 46.67 5.59 23.02
C ALA A 17 47.06 4.72 24.22
N THR A 18 47.21 5.32 25.40
CA THR A 18 47.18 4.64 26.71
C THR A 18 47.14 5.70 27.81
N ILE A 19 46.34 5.48 28.87
CA ILE A 19 46.20 6.29 30.10
C ILE A 19 45.12 7.40 30.07
N VAL A 20 43.85 7.02 29.86
CA VAL A 20 42.70 7.53 30.65
C VAL A 20 41.66 6.40 30.75
N MET A 21 42.05 5.25 31.31
CA MET A 21 41.16 4.10 31.54
C MET A 21 41.30 3.60 33.00
N ALA A 22 41.17 4.51 33.96
CA ALA A 22 40.92 4.16 35.35
C ALA A 22 40.40 5.39 36.09
N GLN A 23 39.32 5.24 36.84
CA GLN A 23 38.77 6.18 37.83
C GLN A 23 37.71 7.19 37.36
N VAL A 24 36.62 6.73 36.76
CA VAL A 24 35.29 7.36 36.94
C VAL A 24 34.22 6.26 37.00
N ALA A 25 34.27 5.44 38.05
CA ALA A 25 33.29 4.36 38.28
C ALA A 25 32.79 4.33 39.74
N ILE A 26 32.64 5.49 40.37
CA ILE A 26 31.98 5.63 41.68
C ILE A 26 31.24 6.98 41.64
N LEU A 27 29.93 6.99 41.93
CA LEU A 27 29.03 8.16 42.07
C LEU A 27 28.10 8.54 40.88
N MET A 28 27.41 7.57 40.26
CA MET A 28 26.15 7.86 39.56
C MET A 28 25.03 6.97 40.11
N PRO A 29 24.20 7.47 41.05
CA PRO A 29 23.01 6.75 41.47
C PRO A 29 22.00 6.70 40.32
N GLY A 30 21.66 5.48 39.89
CA GLY A 30 20.44 5.10 39.18
C GLY A 30 19.86 6.09 38.16
N LEU A 31 20.31 6.03 36.91
CA LEU A 31 19.43 6.38 35.79
C LEU A 31 18.37 5.27 35.67
N ALA A 32 17.24 5.47 36.35
CA ALA A 32 16.03 4.76 36.02
C ALA A 32 15.69 5.06 34.55
N ALA A 33 15.79 4.05 33.69
CA ALA A 33 15.36 4.14 32.31
C ALA A 33 13.88 4.54 32.30
N SER A 34 13.61 5.81 31.98
CA SER A 34 12.25 6.26 31.69
C SER A 34 11.85 5.60 30.39
N SER A 35 11.13 4.49 30.52
CA SER A 35 10.47 3.82 29.41
C SER A 35 9.52 4.83 28.78
N SER A 36 9.91 5.37 27.63
CA SER A 36 9.02 6.17 26.81
C SER A 36 7.90 5.25 26.37
N ALA A 37 6.76 5.32 27.06
CA ALA A 37 5.53 4.70 26.62
C ALA A 37 5.16 5.31 25.26
N GLN A 38 5.59 4.66 24.19
CA GLN A 38 5.12 4.93 22.85
C GLN A 38 3.64 4.61 22.87
N THR A 39 2.81 5.66 22.83
CA THR A 39 1.39 5.52 22.53
C THR A 39 1.29 4.75 21.21
N PRO A 40 0.69 3.56 21.19
CA PRO A 40 0.57 2.82 19.94
C PRO A 40 -0.31 3.66 19.02
N ALA A 41 0.25 4.07 17.87
CA ALA A 41 -0.55 4.54 16.77
C ALA A 41 -1.58 3.45 16.50
N VAL A 42 -2.87 3.78 16.60
CA VAL A 42 -3.96 2.89 16.27
C VAL A 42 -3.93 2.67 14.76
N GLN A 43 -3.05 1.77 14.31
CA GLN A 43 -3.23 1.06 13.05
C GLN A 43 -4.42 0.15 13.28
N ARG A 44 -5.64 0.63 12.99
CA ARG A 44 -6.79 -0.24 12.85
C ARG A 44 -6.44 -1.25 11.77
N ALA A 45 -6.17 -2.48 12.17
CA ALA A 45 -6.13 -3.62 11.28
C ALA A 45 -7.43 -3.65 10.48
N ALA A 46 -7.33 -3.99 9.19
CA ALA A 46 -8.52 -4.31 8.40
C ALA A 46 -9.34 -5.38 9.15
N PRO A 47 -10.67 -5.30 9.14
CA PRO A 47 -11.50 -6.26 9.87
C PRO A 47 -11.17 -7.69 9.40
N ALA A 48 -10.81 -8.54 10.35
CA ALA A 48 -10.20 -9.86 10.10
C ALA A 48 -11.14 -10.88 9.42
N ASN A 49 -12.41 -10.55 9.19
CA ASN A 49 -13.45 -11.51 8.81
C ASN A 49 -14.21 -11.17 7.51
N GLY A 50 -13.78 -10.14 6.76
CA GLY A 50 -14.42 -9.74 5.51
C GLY A 50 -13.82 -10.43 4.29
N HIS A 51 -14.65 -10.92 3.38
CA HIS A 51 -14.25 -11.35 2.03
C HIS A 51 -14.67 -10.32 0.96
N TYR A 52 -13.98 -10.36 -0.18
CA TYR A 52 -14.30 -9.57 -1.36
C TYR A 52 -15.63 -10.03 -1.96
N VAL A 53 -16.50 -9.10 -2.34
CA VAL A 53 -17.82 -9.40 -2.92
C VAL A 53 -17.91 -9.08 -4.41
N GLY A 54 -16.92 -8.36 -4.95
CA GLY A 54 -16.89 -7.99 -6.35
C GLY A 54 -17.74 -6.77 -6.71
N LEU A 55 -17.45 -6.23 -7.89
CA LEU A 55 -17.96 -4.95 -8.37
C LEU A 55 -19.50 -4.91 -8.56
N THR A 56 -20.10 -6.04 -8.93
CA THR A 56 -21.54 -6.12 -9.22
C THR A 56 -22.38 -5.83 -7.97
N LYS A 57 -21.92 -6.28 -6.79
CA LYS A 57 -22.59 -5.99 -5.52
C LYS A 57 -22.54 -4.49 -5.21
N CYS A 58 -21.43 -3.83 -5.50
CA CYS A 58 -21.31 -2.38 -5.34
C CYS A 58 -22.23 -1.64 -6.32
N ALA A 59 -22.19 -2.01 -7.61
CA ALA A 59 -22.93 -1.34 -8.68
C ALA A 59 -24.45 -1.41 -8.50
N ALA A 60 -24.97 -2.47 -7.87
CA ALA A 60 -26.41 -2.63 -7.63
C ALA A 60 -27.03 -1.49 -6.80
N CYS A 61 -26.28 -0.93 -5.85
CA CYS A 61 -26.73 0.21 -5.03
C CYS A 61 -26.01 1.52 -5.37
N HIS A 62 -24.77 1.46 -5.86
CA HIS A 62 -23.90 2.60 -6.11
C HIS A 62 -23.56 2.77 -7.59
N PHE A 63 -24.58 2.71 -8.46
CA PHE A 63 -24.40 2.73 -9.91
C PHE A 63 -23.66 3.96 -10.45
N GLN A 64 -23.96 5.15 -9.94
CA GLN A 64 -23.30 6.38 -10.38
C GLN A 64 -21.78 6.36 -10.09
N TYR A 65 -21.39 5.87 -8.90
CA TYR A 65 -19.98 5.71 -8.55
C TYR A 65 -19.31 4.64 -9.40
N TYR A 66 -20.02 3.55 -9.69
CA TYR A 66 -19.55 2.52 -10.61
C TYR A 66 -19.28 3.08 -12.01
N GLU A 67 -20.19 3.83 -12.62
CA GLU A 67 -19.97 4.38 -13.98
C GLU A 67 -18.78 5.35 -14.02
N ASN A 68 -18.62 6.18 -12.99
CA ASN A 68 -17.46 7.07 -12.86
C ASN A 68 -16.15 6.29 -12.72
N TRP A 69 -16.14 5.26 -11.87
CA TRP A 69 -14.95 4.43 -11.68
C TRP A 69 -14.61 3.61 -12.94
N LYS A 70 -15.61 3.07 -13.65
CA LYS A 70 -15.46 2.23 -14.84
C LYS A 70 -14.71 2.93 -15.97
N SER A 71 -14.95 4.24 -16.12
CA SER A 71 -14.27 5.05 -17.14
C SER A 71 -12.87 5.54 -16.70
N SER A 72 -12.55 5.46 -15.41
CA SER A 72 -11.30 5.94 -14.82
C SER A 72 -10.07 5.07 -15.14
N PRO A 73 -8.84 5.58 -14.95
CA PRO A 73 -7.62 4.78 -15.06
C PRO A 73 -7.60 3.56 -14.12
N HIS A 74 -8.20 3.65 -12.93
CA HIS A 74 -8.28 2.53 -11.99
C HIS A 74 -9.19 1.41 -12.51
N GLY A 75 -10.35 1.76 -13.06
CA GLY A 75 -11.26 0.78 -13.68
C GLY A 75 -10.67 0.09 -14.92
N LYS A 76 -9.73 0.75 -15.61
CA LYS A 76 -9.02 0.22 -16.79
C LYS A 76 -7.67 -0.42 -16.47
N ALA A 77 -7.28 -0.48 -15.19
CA ALA A 77 -5.92 -0.87 -14.80
C ALA A 77 -5.55 -2.29 -15.25
N PHE A 78 -6.48 -3.25 -15.23
CA PHE A 78 -6.20 -4.60 -15.71
C PHE A 78 -6.07 -4.66 -17.23
N ASP A 79 -6.94 -3.93 -17.94
CA ASP A 79 -7.03 -3.99 -19.40
C ASP A 79 -5.76 -3.49 -20.10
N ILE A 80 -5.08 -2.52 -19.48
CA ILE A 80 -3.80 -2.00 -19.99
C ILE A 80 -2.66 -3.01 -19.91
N LEU A 81 -2.80 -4.11 -19.16
CA LEU A 81 -1.77 -5.15 -19.14
C LEU A 81 -1.75 -5.89 -20.49
N PRO A 82 -0.57 -6.01 -21.14
CA PRO A 82 -0.37 -6.93 -22.25
C PRO A 82 -0.79 -8.34 -21.84
N VAL A 83 -1.40 -9.09 -22.76
CA VAL A 83 -1.94 -10.43 -22.49
C VAL A 83 -0.93 -11.33 -21.78
N LYS A 84 0.36 -11.28 -22.20
CA LYS A 84 1.46 -12.05 -21.59
C LYS A 84 1.71 -11.78 -20.10
N TYR A 85 1.23 -10.66 -19.55
CA TYR A 85 1.42 -10.26 -18.15
C TYR A 85 0.14 -10.34 -17.31
N ARG A 86 -1.00 -10.69 -17.90
CA ARG A 86 -2.29 -10.75 -17.19
C ARG A 86 -2.40 -11.90 -16.17
N ALA A 87 -1.47 -12.85 -16.21
CA ALA A 87 -1.34 -13.91 -15.21
C ALA A 87 -0.11 -13.71 -14.28
N ASP A 88 0.67 -12.66 -14.51
CA ASP A 88 1.88 -12.40 -13.72
C ASP A 88 1.49 -11.83 -12.35
N ALA A 89 1.69 -12.63 -11.30
CA ALA A 89 1.36 -12.24 -9.93
C ALA A 89 2.06 -10.93 -9.48
N SER A 90 3.21 -10.57 -10.06
CA SER A 90 3.88 -9.31 -9.77
C SER A 90 3.12 -8.11 -10.35
N CYS A 91 2.49 -8.25 -11.50
CA CYS A 91 1.65 -7.23 -12.13
C CYS A 91 0.29 -7.12 -11.42
N LEU A 92 -0.32 -8.27 -11.08
CA LEU A 92 -1.65 -8.31 -10.49
C LEU A 92 -1.74 -7.64 -9.11
N LYS A 93 -0.63 -7.57 -8.37
CA LYS A 93 -0.53 -6.81 -7.11
C LYS A 93 -1.04 -5.38 -7.18
N CYS A 94 -0.92 -4.74 -8.35
CA CYS A 94 -1.33 -3.35 -8.56
C CYS A 94 -2.47 -3.20 -9.58
N HIS A 95 -2.66 -4.19 -10.44
CA HIS A 95 -3.56 -4.08 -11.59
C HIS A 95 -4.85 -4.91 -11.43
N LEU A 96 -5.00 -5.68 -10.36
CA LEU A 96 -6.19 -6.48 -10.13
C LEU A 96 -6.54 -6.50 -8.63
N THR A 97 -7.75 -6.08 -8.29
CA THR A 97 -8.20 -6.16 -6.90
C THR A 97 -8.55 -7.60 -6.53
N GLY A 98 -8.20 -8.01 -5.31
CA GLY A 98 -8.41 -9.40 -4.87
C GLY A 98 -7.49 -10.41 -5.55
N HIS A 99 -6.36 -9.97 -6.12
CA HIS A 99 -5.34 -10.85 -6.72
C HIS A 99 -4.76 -11.89 -5.75
N ASP A 100 -4.92 -11.65 -4.44
CA ASP A 100 -4.45 -12.46 -3.32
C ASP A 100 -5.58 -13.21 -2.61
N ALA A 101 -6.83 -12.98 -3.00
CA ALA A 101 -7.96 -13.72 -2.47
C ALA A 101 -7.94 -15.15 -3.02
N ALA A 102 -8.06 -16.16 -2.15
CA ALA A 102 -8.34 -17.52 -2.58
C ALA A 102 -9.58 -17.49 -3.48
N ALA A 103 -9.47 -18.03 -4.69
CA ALA A 103 -10.42 -17.87 -5.77
C ALA A 103 -11.77 -18.53 -5.46
N GLU A 104 -12.61 -17.88 -4.65
CA GLU A 104 -13.98 -18.36 -4.38
C GLU A 104 -15.06 -17.57 -5.13
N ALA A 105 -14.71 -16.47 -5.80
CA ALA A 105 -15.59 -15.89 -6.83
C ALA A 105 -14.97 -16.04 -8.21
N PRO A 106 -15.77 -16.35 -9.25
CA PRO A 106 -15.29 -16.47 -10.61
C PRO A 106 -14.48 -15.24 -10.95
N VAL A 107 -13.29 -15.48 -11.44
CA VAL A 107 -12.26 -14.51 -11.79
C VAL A 107 -12.86 -13.29 -12.54
N ALA A 108 -13.90 -13.47 -13.36
CA ALA A 108 -14.69 -12.42 -14.03
C ALA A 108 -15.42 -11.39 -13.12
N ALA A 109 -15.75 -11.73 -11.87
CA ALA A 109 -16.49 -10.87 -10.94
C ALA A 109 -15.59 -9.86 -10.19
N HIS A 110 -14.28 -10.10 -10.15
CA HIS A 110 -13.26 -9.23 -9.52
C HIS A 110 -12.42 -8.43 -10.55
N GLN A 111 -12.71 -8.57 -11.85
CA GLN A 111 -11.70 -8.49 -12.90
C GLN A 111 -11.55 -7.18 -13.68
N THR A 112 -11.90 -6.06 -13.08
CA THR A 112 -11.91 -4.77 -13.77
C THR A 112 -10.89 -3.82 -13.16
N GLY A 113 -9.63 -4.23 -13.07
CA GLY A 113 -8.58 -3.36 -12.55
C GLY A 113 -8.59 -3.16 -11.03
N VAL A 114 -8.28 -1.92 -10.63
CA VAL A 114 -8.31 -1.46 -9.24
C VAL A 114 -9.74 -1.05 -8.92
N SER A 115 -10.50 -1.96 -8.29
CA SER A 115 -11.93 -1.83 -8.01
C SER A 115 -12.22 -1.11 -6.69
N CYS A 116 -13.50 -0.98 -6.35
CA CYS A 116 -13.97 -0.33 -5.12
C CYS A 116 -13.24 -0.85 -3.87
N GLU A 117 -13.05 -2.16 -3.79
CA GLU A 117 -12.54 -2.85 -2.61
C GLU A 117 -11.02 -2.69 -2.43
N ALA A 118 -10.29 -2.19 -3.45
CA ALA A 118 -8.87 -1.84 -3.29
C ALA A 118 -8.66 -0.64 -2.34
N CYS A 119 -9.63 0.29 -2.32
CA CYS A 119 -9.62 1.47 -1.47
C CYS A 119 -10.61 1.36 -0.30
N HIS A 120 -11.68 0.60 -0.45
CA HIS A 120 -12.71 0.45 0.59
C HIS A 120 -12.61 -0.86 1.37
N GLY A 121 -11.61 -1.69 1.09
CA GLY A 121 -11.44 -3.00 1.73
C GLY A 121 -12.52 -4.00 1.33
N PRO A 122 -12.49 -5.23 1.90
CA PRO A 122 -13.48 -6.26 1.63
C PRO A 122 -14.90 -5.81 1.98
N GLY A 123 -15.82 -5.84 1.01
CA GLY A 123 -17.14 -5.21 1.12
C GLY A 123 -18.24 -6.09 1.75
N SER A 124 -17.96 -7.33 2.13
CA SER A 124 -18.97 -8.30 2.60
C SER A 124 -19.78 -7.84 3.81
N GLU A 125 -19.14 -7.29 4.84
CA GLU A 125 -19.88 -6.77 6.01
C GLU A 125 -20.77 -5.58 5.65
N HIS A 126 -20.26 -4.66 4.82
CA HIS A 126 -21.02 -3.51 4.35
C HIS A 126 -22.22 -3.95 3.50
N ALA A 127 -22.00 -4.85 2.54
CA ALA A 127 -23.06 -5.37 1.69
C ALA A 127 -24.15 -6.07 2.50
N ASN A 128 -23.78 -6.91 3.47
CA ASN A 128 -24.73 -7.64 4.31
C ASN A 128 -25.56 -6.70 5.19
N LEU A 129 -24.93 -5.71 5.81
CA LEU A 129 -25.64 -4.71 6.61
C LEU A 129 -26.53 -3.82 5.73
N ALA A 130 -26.07 -3.44 4.54
CA ALA A 130 -26.85 -2.62 3.61
C ALA A 130 -28.16 -3.30 3.19
N LEU A 131 -28.17 -4.64 3.09
CA LEU A 131 -29.38 -5.39 2.74
C LEU A 131 -30.52 -5.21 3.76
N SER A 132 -30.24 -4.98 5.05
CA SER A 132 -31.30 -4.73 6.05
C SER A 132 -32.03 -3.41 5.84
N PHE A 133 -31.53 -2.56 4.96
CA PHE A 133 -32.10 -1.26 4.63
C PHE A 133 -32.79 -1.20 3.26
N VAL A 134 -32.70 -2.28 2.47
CA VAL A 134 -33.39 -2.35 1.18
C VAL A 134 -34.91 -2.35 1.41
N GLY A 135 -35.62 -1.49 0.69
CA GLY A 135 -37.07 -1.35 0.80
C GLY A 135 -37.54 -0.42 1.93
N GLN A 136 -36.63 0.24 2.64
CA GLN A 136 -37.03 1.30 3.58
C GLN A 136 -37.43 2.57 2.83
N GLU A 137 -38.63 3.08 3.12
CA GLU A 137 -39.16 4.31 2.52
C GLU A 137 -38.56 5.58 3.14
N LYS A 138 -38.08 5.47 4.38
CA LYS A 138 -37.48 6.58 5.12
C LYS A 138 -35.99 6.64 4.87
N LEU A 139 -35.46 7.86 4.86
CA LEU A 139 -34.03 8.10 4.92
C LEU A 139 -33.44 7.43 6.17
N LEU A 140 -32.24 6.87 6.01
CA LEU A 140 -31.50 6.29 7.11
C LEU A 140 -31.16 7.34 8.15
N SER A 141 -31.23 6.96 9.43
CA SER A 141 -30.72 7.81 10.51
C SER A 141 -29.21 8.01 10.37
N GLU A 142 -28.69 9.08 10.95
CA GLU A 142 -27.24 9.34 10.95
C GLU A 142 -26.45 8.20 11.60
N ASP A 143 -27.01 7.56 12.63
CA ASP A 143 -26.39 6.39 13.26
C ASP A 143 -26.32 5.18 12.33
N ALA A 144 -27.38 4.94 11.55
CA ALA A 144 -27.39 3.86 10.55
C ALA A 144 -26.40 4.14 9.42
N LEU A 145 -26.33 5.39 8.94
CA LEU A 145 -25.35 5.82 7.94
C LEU A 145 -23.92 5.70 8.47
N LYS A 146 -23.69 6.06 9.73
CA LYS A 146 -22.39 5.91 10.39
C LYS A 146 -22.00 4.44 10.48
N ALA A 147 -22.91 3.57 10.93
CA ALA A 147 -22.67 2.13 11.00
C ALA A 147 -22.29 1.55 9.63
N LEU A 148 -22.98 1.94 8.56
CA LEU A 148 -22.64 1.53 7.19
C LEU A 148 -21.26 1.99 6.74
N ARG A 149 -20.89 3.25 7.04
CA ARG A 149 -19.58 3.84 6.66
C ARG A 149 -18.43 3.22 7.43
N GLU A 150 -18.66 2.78 8.67
CA GLU A 150 -17.65 2.10 9.48
C GLU A 150 -17.36 0.67 8.99
N LYS A 151 -18.24 0.09 8.15
CA LYS A 151 -18.03 -1.22 7.50
C LYS A 151 -17.21 -1.19 6.22
N ILE A 152 -16.79 -0.01 5.78
CA ILE A 152 -15.84 0.15 4.68
C ILE A 152 -14.58 0.85 5.18
N GLN A 153 -13.45 0.54 4.56
CA GLN A 153 -12.22 1.25 4.81
C GLN A 153 -12.36 2.70 4.32
N LYS A 154 -12.06 3.66 5.20
CA LYS A 154 -11.93 5.06 4.83
C LYS A 154 -10.68 5.24 3.98
N THR A 155 -10.84 5.90 2.84
CA THR A 155 -9.72 6.13 1.93
C THR A 155 -8.62 6.95 2.60
N SER A 156 -7.36 6.55 2.44
CA SER A 156 -6.19 7.22 2.98
C SER A 156 -5.02 7.17 1.99
N LEU A 157 -4.07 8.11 2.13
CA LEU A 157 -2.87 8.17 1.29
C LEU A 157 -2.08 6.84 1.29
N ASN A 158 -2.09 6.13 2.42
CA ASN A 158 -1.41 4.86 2.58
C ASN A 158 -1.90 3.78 1.60
N GLN A 159 -3.14 3.84 1.15
CA GLN A 159 -3.66 2.89 0.15
C GLN A 159 -3.12 3.20 -1.24
N CYS A 160 -3.04 4.48 -1.61
CA CYS A 160 -2.53 4.91 -2.90
C CYS A 160 -1.08 4.44 -3.09
N ILE A 161 -0.25 4.62 -2.07
CA ILE A 161 1.17 4.26 -2.12
C ILE A 161 1.44 2.76 -1.98
N LYS A 162 0.42 1.90 -1.86
CA LYS A 162 0.61 0.44 -2.00
C LYS A 162 1.03 0.07 -3.42
N CYS A 163 0.53 0.82 -4.40
CA CYS A 163 0.82 0.62 -5.83
C CYS A 163 1.69 1.75 -6.39
N HIS A 164 1.48 2.98 -5.93
CA HIS A 164 2.24 4.15 -6.38
C HIS A 164 3.51 4.37 -5.54
N THR A 165 4.38 3.36 -5.46
CA THR A 165 5.63 3.38 -4.65
C THR A 165 6.81 4.02 -5.38
N SER A 166 6.95 3.78 -6.69
CA SER A 166 7.84 4.48 -7.62
C SER A 166 7.32 4.19 -9.03
N MET A 167 7.22 5.18 -9.92
CA MET A 167 6.65 5.02 -11.26
C MET A 167 7.47 4.11 -12.21
N ALA A 168 8.41 3.31 -11.71
CA ALA A 168 9.24 2.40 -12.49
C ALA A 168 8.53 1.04 -12.66
N HIS A 169 7.58 0.96 -13.59
CA HIS A 169 7.07 -0.32 -14.09
C HIS A 169 8.07 -0.95 -15.08
N LYS A 170 7.94 -2.26 -15.34
CA LYS A 170 8.60 -2.88 -16.50
C LYS A 170 8.19 -2.13 -17.77
N PRO A 171 9.07 -1.91 -18.76
CA PRO A 171 8.75 -1.12 -19.94
C PRO A 171 7.46 -1.61 -20.61
N HIS A 172 6.48 -0.72 -20.76
CA HIS A 172 5.22 -1.01 -21.41
C HIS A 172 5.21 -0.28 -22.76
N PRO A 173 4.91 -0.94 -23.89
CA PRO A 173 4.98 -0.32 -25.22
C PRO A 173 4.14 0.96 -25.38
N LEU A 174 3.07 1.14 -24.60
CA LEU A 174 2.23 2.36 -24.59
C LEU A 174 2.63 3.41 -23.53
N PHE A 175 3.51 3.09 -22.58
CA PHE A 175 3.87 3.97 -21.45
C PHE A 175 5.37 4.08 -21.21
N GLU A 176 6.20 3.58 -22.14
CA GLU A 176 7.59 3.98 -22.18
C GLU A 176 7.63 5.50 -22.36
N ARG A 177 8.06 6.18 -21.30
CA ARG A 177 8.64 7.52 -21.41
C ARG A 177 9.95 7.38 -22.19
N ASP A 178 9.87 7.11 -23.49
CA ASP A 178 10.97 7.48 -24.35
C ASP A 178 10.99 9.02 -24.39
N ALA A 179 12.17 9.62 -24.53
CA ALA A 179 12.33 11.07 -24.48
C ALA A 179 11.60 11.82 -25.65
N ARG A 180 10.85 11.10 -26.49
CA ARG A 180 10.23 11.60 -27.72
C ARG A 180 8.71 11.66 -27.66
N THR A 181 8.05 10.96 -26.72
CA THR A 181 6.60 11.09 -26.50
C THR A 181 6.27 11.82 -25.19
N PRO A 182 5.89 13.11 -25.24
CA PRO A 182 5.43 13.82 -24.05
C PRO A 182 4.15 13.16 -23.48
N ALA A 183 3.99 13.25 -22.17
CA ALA A 183 2.77 12.78 -21.50
C ALA A 183 1.53 13.40 -22.17
N PRO A 184 0.41 12.66 -22.29
CA PRO A 184 -0.82 13.25 -22.80
C PRO A 184 -1.18 14.47 -21.94
N ALA A 185 -1.37 15.61 -22.60
CA ALA A 185 -1.79 16.84 -21.95
C ALA A 185 -3.20 16.63 -21.39
N GLY A 186 -3.36 16.78 -20.08
CA GLY A 186 -4.64 16.68 -19.40
C GLY A 186 -4.73 15.51 -18.44
N ARG A 187 -4.46 15.80 -17.17
CA ARG A 187 -5.22 15.25 -16.04
C ARG A 187 -5.80 16.42 -15.28
#